data_AF-A0A1J0N0J1-F1
#
_entry.id   AF-A0A1J0N0J1-F1
#
_cell.length_a   1.000
_cell.length_b   1.000
_cell.length_c   1.000
_cell.angle_alpha   90.00
_cell.angle_beta   90.00
_cell.angle_gamma   90.00
#
_symmetry.space_group_name_H-M   'P 1'
#
loop_
_entity.id
_entity.type
_entity.pdbx_description
1 polymer ?
#
loop_
_entity_poly.entity_id
_entity_poly.type
_entity_poly.pdbx_seq_one_letter_code
_entity_poly.pdbx_strand_id
1 'polypeptide(L)'
;MKKFTLSIMATLALSGAFLTSPIQIVKADQSTDLDTEFLEVLNKPGYQELLGFLQTQGLDEFYSQLYLELFPEKDFKKTLKDFKMKTTDVIKDQVISEVNAYFQMYAPVPLDEQ
;
A
#
# COMPACT_ATOMS: atom_id res chain seq x y z
N MET A 1 15.95 45.15 28.74
CA MET A 1 16.42 44.27 27.65
C MET A 1 15.21 43.83 26.82
N LYS A 2 15.10 44.30 25.58
CA LYS A 2 14.07 43.89 24.61
C LYS A 2 14.71 42.88 23.67
N LYS A 3 14.16 41.66 23.60
CA LYS A 3 14.33 40.76 22.45
C LYS A 3 12.97 40.15 22.17
N PHE A 4 12.26 40.73 21.21
CA PHE A 4 11.06 40.14 20.64
C PHE A 4 11.51 38.96 19.77
N THR A 5 11.15 37.75 20.17
CA THR A 5 11.28 36.58 19.31
C THR A 5 10.06 36.53 18.41
N LEU A 6 10.22 36.98 17.17
CA LEU A 6 9.34 36.66 16.07
C LEU A 6 9.86 35.35 15.47
N SER A 7 9.07 34.28 15.50
CA SER A 7 9.29 33.17 14.56
C SER A 7 7.96 32.83 13.91
N ILE A 8 7.89 33.28 12.67
CA ILE A 8 6.84 33.15 11.67
C ILE A 8 6.59 31.66 11.45
N MET A 9 5.43 31.13 11.84
CA MET A 9 5.01 29.82 11.35
C MET A 9 4.53 30.00 9.91
N ALA A 10 5.25 29.38 8.99
CA ALA A 10 4.91 29.35 7.57
C ALA A 10 3.64 28.52 7.38
N THR A 11 2.57 29.17 6.92
CA THR A 11 1.36 28.52 6.44
C THR A 11 1.69 27.78 5.13
N LEU A 12 1.63 26.45 5.14
CA LEU A 12 1.63 25.63 3.91
C LEU A 12 0.30 25.84 3.18
N ALA A 13 0.21 26.90 2.38
CA ALA A 13 -0.85 27.01 1.38
C ALA A 13 -0.47 26.08 0.22
N LEU A 14 -0.94 24.82 0.24
CA LEU A 14 -0.93 23.96 -0.93
C LEU A 14 -1.91 24.55 -1.94
N SER A 15 -1.42 25.49 -2.75
CA SER A 15 -2.13 26.04 -3.89
C SER A 15 -2.39 24.90 -4.87
N GLY A 16 -3.57 24.29 -4.77
CA GLY A 16 -4.11 23.39 -5.77
C GLY A 16 -4.41 24.18 -7.02
N ALA A 17 -3.42 24.35 -7.89
CA ALA A 17 -3.66 24.77 -9.26
C ALA A 17 -4.50 23.69 -9.93
N PHE A 18 -5.81 23.92 -10.05
CA PHE A 18 -6.67 23.14 -10.93
C PHE A 18 -6.17 23.35 -12.36
N LEU A 19 -5.41 22.38 -12.88
CA LEU A 19 -5.12 22.27 -14.30
C LEU A 19 -6.44 21.96 -15.03
N THR A 20 -7.22 22.98 -15.33
CA THR A 20 -8.30 22.88 -16.30
C THR A 20 -7.66 22.85 -17.69
N SER A 21 -7.15 21.68 -18.09
CA SER A 21 -6.86 21.40 -19.49
C SER A 21 -7.93 20.43 -19.98
N PRO A 22 -8.69 20.75 -21.03
CA PRO A 22 -9.64 19.82 -21.63
C PRO A 22 -8.82 18.75 -22.37
N ILE A 23 -8.40 17.72 -21.64
CA ILE A 23 -7.80 16.53 -22.25
C ILE A 23 -8.95 15.83 -22.97
N GLN A 24 -8.94 15.91 -24.29
CA GLN A 24 -9.87 15.19 -25.14
C GLN A 24 -9.83 13.72 -24.74
N ILE A 25 -10.98 13.17 -24.34
CA ILE A 25 -11.17 11.75 -24.09
C ILE A 25 -11.07 11.05 -25.44
N VAL A 26 -9.83 10.79 -25.88
CA VAL A 26 -9.55 9.84 -26.94
C VAL A 26 -9.71 8.46 -26.31
N LYS A 27 -10.76 7.75 -26.68
CA LYS A 27 -10.90 6.32 -26.41
C LYS A 27 -9.71 5.61 -27.05
N ALA A 28 -8.66 5.36 -26.28
CA ALA A 28 -7.64 4.39 -26.63
C ALA A 28 -8.23 3.00 -26.36
N ASP A 29 -8.95 2.51 -27.36
CA ASP A 29 -9.18 1.09 -27.57
C ASP A 29 -7.80 0.41 -27.71
N GLN A 30 -7.60 -0.72 -27.00
CA GLN A 30 -6.46 -1.65 -27.10
C GLN A 30 -5.21 -1.37 -26.24
N SER A 31 -5.30 -1.70 -24.94
CA SER A 31 -4.25 -2.44 -24.18
C SER A 31 -4.69 -2.67 -22.71
N THR A 32 -5.89 -3.19 -22.51
CA THR A 32 -6.54 -3.31 -21.20
C THR A 32 -6.48 -4.74 -20.67
N ASP A 33 -5.29 -5.24 -20.37
CA ASP A 33 -5.18 -6.55 -19.69
C ASP A 33 -4.11 -6.62 -18.59
N LEU A 34 -3.29 -5.58 -18.42
CA LEU A 34 -2.31 -5.51 -17.33
C LEU A 34 -2.74 -4.58 -16.18
N ASP A 35 -3.61 -3.61 -16.45
CA ASP A 35 -4.12 -2.67 -15.42
C ASP A 35 -5.34 -3.21 -14.65
N THR A 36 -6.02 -4.23 -15.16
CA THR A 36 -7.30 -4.68 -14.59
C THR A 36 -7.10 -5.41 -13.26
N GLU A 37 -6.13 -6.30 -13.17
CA GLU A 37 -5.96 -7.17 -11.99
C GLU A 37 -5.49 -6.39 -10.75
N PHE A 38 -4.62 -5.39 -10.93
CA PHE A 38 -4.16 -4.53 -9.84
C PHE A 38 -5.28 -3.61 -9.31
N LEU A 39 -6.12 -3.08 -10.22
CA LEU A 39 -7.30 -2.29 -9.86
C LEU A 39 -8.40 -3.13 -9.22
N GLU A 40 -8.49 -4.42 -9.55
CA GLU A 40 -9.47 -5.34 -8.95
C GLU A 40 -9.18 -5.62 -7.47
N VAL A 41 -7.91 -5.69 -7.07
CA VAL A 41 -7.52 -5.93 -5.67
C VAL A 41 -7.93 -4.77 -4.76
N LEU A 42 -7.74 -3.54 -5.21
CA LEU A 42 -8.18 -2.33 -4.49
C LEU A 42 -9.70 -2.31 -4.24
N ASN A 43 -10.46 -2.92 -5.15
CA ASN A 43 -11.93 -3.03 -5.06
C ASN A 43 -12.40 -4.28 -4.30
N LYS A 44 -11.50 -5.15 -3.83
CA LYS A 44 -11.90 -6.35 -3.10
C LYS A 44 -12.52 -6.01 -1.74
N PRO A 45 -13.59 -6.72 -1.36
CA PRO A 45 -14.26 -6.48 -0.09
C PRO A 45 -13.31 -6.74 1.08
N GLY A 46 -13.12 -5.72 1.92
CA GLY A 46 -12.24 -5.79 3.08
C GLY A 46 -10.79 -5.35 2.83
N TYR A 47 -10.42 -4.96 1.61
CA TYR A 47 -9.08 -4.43 1.30
C TYR A 47 -8.77 -3.20 2.17
N GLN A 48 -9.60 -2.16 2.12
CA GLN A 48 -9.40 -0.92 2.89
C GLN A 48 -9.47 -1.16 4.41
N GLU A 49 -10.35 -2.07 4.85
CA GLU A 49 -10.48 -2.42 6.27
C GLU A 49 -9.22 -3.13 6.79
N LEU A 50 -8.66 -4.06 6.01
CA LEU A 50 -7.45 -4.78 6.35
C LEU A 50 -6.23 -3.86 6.26
N LEU A 51 -6.12 -3.03 5.23
CA LEU A 51 -5.05 -2.04 5.08
C LEU A 51 -5.02 -1.09 6.28
N GLY A 52 -6.16 -0.49 6.62
CA GLY A 52 -6.27 0.38 7.78
C GLY A 52 -5.97 -0.36 9.09
N PHE A 53 -6.41 -1.60 9.22
CA PHE A 53 -6.08 -2.41 10.40
C PHE A 53 -4.57 -2.65 10.52
N LEU A 54 -3.88 -3.07 9.46
CA LEU A 54 -2.43 -3.29 9.48
C LEU A 54 -1.67 -2.01 9.85
N GLN A 55 -2.09 -0.86 9.30
CA GLN A 55 -1.51 0.44 9.67
C GLN A 55 -1.76 0.79 11.14
N THR A 56 -2.95 0.50 11.70
CA THR A 56 -3.22 0.72 13.14
C THR A 56 -2.37 -0.17 14.04
N GLN A 57 -1.95 -1.34 13.56
CA GLN A 57 -1.01 -2.21 14.26
C GLN A 57 0.43 -1.66 14.22
N GLY A 58 0.68 -0.56 13.50
CA GLY A 58 1.99 0.06 13.33
C GLY A 58 2.86 -0.69 12.33
N LEU A 59 2.26 -1.35 11.34
CA LEU A 59 2.95 -1.67 10.08
C LEU A 59 3.03 -0.41 9.23
N ASP A 60 4.17 -0.25 8.58
CA ASP A 60 4.36 0.82 7.62
C ASP A 60 3.38 0.68 6.44
N GLU A 61 2.98 1.81 5.86
CA GLU A 61 2.01 1.86 4.77
C GLU A 61 2.47 1.04 3.56
N PHE A 62 3.76 1.13 3.21
CA PHE A 62 4.32 0.39 2.08
C PHE A 62 4.23 -1.11 2.30
N TYR A 63 4.64 -1.62 3.48
CA TYR A 63 4.57 -3.05 3.78
C TYR A 63 3.12 -3.56 3.84
N SER A 64 2.19 -2.73 4.31
CA SER A 64 0.77 -3.07 4.39
C SER A 64 0.13 -3.15 3.01
N GLN A 65 0.43 -2.21 2.11
CA GLN A 65 -0.03 -2.22 0.72
C GLN A 65 0.59 -3.38 -0.05
N LEU A 66 1.92 -3.53 0.04
CA LEU A 66 2.66 -4.59 -0.63
C LEU A 66 2.13 -5.97 -0.25
N TYR A 67 1.84 -6.22 1.03
CA TYR A 67 1.25 -7.49 1.45
C TYR A 67 -0.10 -7.78 0.77
N LEU A 68 -0.98 -6.79 0.63
CA LEU A 68 -2.28 -6.99 0.00
C LEU A 68 -2.17 -7.17 -1.52
N GLU A 69 -1.19 -6.51 -2.14
CA GLU A 69 -0.90 -6.60 -3.57
C GLU A 69 -0.24 -7.93 -3.95
N LEU A 70 0.65 -8.46 -3.09
CA LEU A 70 1.33 -9.73 -3.32
C LEU A 70 0.41 -10.94 -3.13
N PHE A 71 -0.67 -10.79 -2.35
CA PHE A 71 -1.61 -11.87 -2.05
C PHE A 71 -3.04 -11.53 -2.46
N PRO A 72 -3.28 -11.23 -3.75
CA PRO A 72 -4.58 -10.79 -4.23
C PRO A 72 -5.65 -11.88 -4.07
N GLU A 73 -5.31 -13.17 -4.16
CA GLU A 73 -6.26 -14.28 -4.00
C GLU A 73 -6.81 -14.44 -2.56
N LYS A 74 -6.25 -13.76 -1.56
CA LYS A 74 -6.72 -13.91 -0.18
C LYS A 74 -8.10 -13.28 0.05
N ASP A 75 -8.88 -13.93 0.90
CA ASP A 75 -10.07 -13.31 1.49
C ASP A 75 -9.63 -12.33 2.59
N PHE A 76 -9.62 -11.04 2.24
CA PHE A 76 -9.20 -9.97 3.15
C PHE A 76 -10.10 -9.84 4.39
N LYS A 77 -11.41 -10.14 4.28
CA LYS A 77 -12.31 -10.13 5.44
C LYS A 77 -12.01 -11.27 6.41
N LYS A 78 -11.72 -12.46 5.88
CA LYS A 78 -11.29 -13.59 6.70
C LYS A 78 -9.94 -13.33 7.36
N THR A 79 -8.99 -12.83 6.59
CA THR A 79 -7.65 -12.46 7.08
C THR A 79 -7.73 -11.43 8.20
N LEU A 80 -8.60 -10.41 8.06
CA LEU A 80 -8.85 -9.42 9.10
C LEU A 80 -9.43 -10.04 10.38
N LYS A 81 -10.39 -10.98 10.26
CA LYS A 81 -10.94 -11.68 11.43
C LYS A 81 -9.88 -12.50 12.14
N ASP A 82 -9.05 -13.22 11.39
CA ASP A 82 -7.97 -14.03 11.95
C ASP A 82 -6.91 -13.15 12.63
N PHE A 83 -6.56 -12.01 12.05
CA PHE A 83 -5.61 -11.07 12.65
C PHE A 83 -6.15 -10.39 13.91
N LYS A 84 -7.46 -10.13 14.01
CA LYS A 84 -8.08 -9.62 15.24
C LYS A 84 -7.98 -10.59 16.43
N MET A 85 -7.70 -11.87 16.19
CA MET A 85 -7.49 -12.88 17.24
C MET A 85 -6.02 -13.02 17.66
N LYS A 86 -5.11 -12.27 17.03
CA LYS A 86 -3.65 -12.34 17.24
C LYS A 86 -3.14 -11.07 17.91
N THR A 87 -1.97 -11.17 18.52
CA THR A 87 -1.25 -10.00 19.03
C THR A 87 -0.58 -9.24 17.91
N THR A 88 -0.35 -7.94 18.11
CA THR A 88 0.33 -7.05 17.17
C THR A 88 1.65 -7.63 16.65
N ASP A 89 2.50 -8.16 17.55
CA ASP A 89 3.79 -8.73 17.18
C ASP A 89 3.64 -9.92 16.23
N VAL A 90 2.70 -10.82 16.51
CA VAL A 90 2.42 -11.98 15.65
C VAL A 90 1.91 -11.57 14.28
N ILE A 91 1.10 -10.50 14.19
CA ILE A 91 0.60 -9.96 12.92
C ILE A 91 1.77 -9.41 12.09
N LYS A 92 2.66 -8.64 12.72
CA LYS A 92 3.85 -8.07 12.06
C LYS A 92 4.77 -9.15 11.53
N ASP A 93 5.12 -10.10 12.39
CA ASP A 93 5.99 -11.21 12.04
C ASP A 93 5.40 -12.03 10.89
N GLN A 94 4.09 -12.28 10.93
CA GLN A 94 3.41 -13.00 9.86
C GLN A 94 3.46 -12.23 8.54
N VAL A 95 3.08 -10.94 8.52
CA VAL A 95 3.08 -10.13 7.29
C VAL A 95 4.49 -10.06 6.69
N ILE A 96 5.51 -9.77 7.50
CA ILE A 96 6.90 -9.69 7.04
C ILE A 96 7.38 -11.05 6.52
N SER A 97 7.09 -12.14 7.24
CA SER A 97 7.48 -13.48 6.83
C SER A 97 6.86 -13.88 5.50
N GLU A 98 5.59 -13.56 5.28
CA GLU A 98 4.89 -13.91 4.03
C GLU A 98 5.43 -13.09 2.85
N VAL A 99 5.64 -11.79 3.03
CA VAL A 99 6.27 -10.93 2.02
C VAL A 99 7.68 -11.44 1.67
N ASN A 100 8.49 -11.76 2.68
CA ASN A 100 9.84 -12.30 2.47
C ASN A 100 9.81 -13.65 1.75
N ALA A 101 8.86 -14.53 2.11
CA ALA A 101 8.69 -15.83 1.44
C ALA A 101 8.32 -15.65 -0.04
N TYR A 102 7.46 -14.68 -0.36
CA TYR A 102 7.16 -14.32 -1.75
C TYR A 102 8.44 -13.94 -2.50
N PHE A 103 9.24 -13.01 -1.95
CA PHE A 103 10.49 -12.62 -2.59
C PHE A 103 11.49 -13.77 -2.71
N GLN A 104 11.58 -14.68 -1.74
CA GLN A 104 12.47 -15.85 -1.85
C GLN A 104 12.01 -16.83 -2.94
N MET A 105 10.70 -16.97 -3.15
CA MET A 105 10.16 -17.86 -4.18
C MET A 105 10.46 -17.35 -5.60
N TYR A 106 10.50 -16.02 -5.78
CA TYR A 106 10.75 -15.38 -7.06
C TYR A 106 12.15 -14.77 -7.18
N ALA A 107 12.98 -14.87 -6.13
CA ALA A 107 14.35 -14.42 -6.16
C ALA A 107 15.11 -15.25 -7.20
N PRO A 108 15.90 -14.61 -8.08
CA PRO A 108 16.77 -15.35 -8.97
C PRO A 108 17.71 -16.22 -8.12
N VAL A 109 17.71 -17.51 -8.40
CA VAL A 109 18.68 -18.44 -7.82
C VAL A 109 20.06 -17.91 -8.23
N PRO A 110 21.02 -17.76 -7.31
CA PRO A 110 22.40 -17.47 -7.69
C PRO A 110 22.79 -18.48 -8.77
N LEU A 111 23.10 -18.00 -9.96
CA LEU A 111 23.82 -18.78 -10.95
C LEU A 111 25.20 -18.98 -10.32
N ASP A 112 25.35 -20.01 -9.50
CA ASP A 112 26.66 -20.50 -9.13
C ASP A 112 27.37 -20.79 -10.45
N GLU A 113 28.37 -19.98 -10.75
CA GLU A 113 29.27 -20.11 -11.90
C GLU A 113 29.83 -21.54 -11.88
N GLN A 114 29.35 -22.37 -12.82
CA GLN A 114 29.92 -23.69 -13.11
C GLN A 114 31.28 -23.54 -13.79
#